data_AF-A6ERX1-F1
#
_entry.id   AF-A6ERX1-F1
#
_cell.length_a   1.000
_cell.length_b   1.000
_cell.length_c   1.000
_cell.angle_alpha   90.00
_cell.angle_beta   90.00
_cell.angle_gamma   90.00
#
_symmetry.space_group_name_H-M   'P 1'
#
loop_
_entity.id
_entity.type
_entity.pdbx_description
1 polymer ?
#
loop_
_entity_poly.entity_id
_entity_poly.type
_entity_poly.pdbx_seq_one_letter_code
_entity_poly.pdbx_strand_id
1 'polypeptide(L)'
;MYYNAFNTVVFLDNKLNEIKRINFNDLPDFINTGAVRNAGNNNLWLVNTDTQQVELYNYNTQKRLQISQPITDEIIDVASNFNYFFILTNKEVRQYNIYGGLLDVFKISEGIAVVQDNENLLVMTPSQLLLKLKENSNFVPLEFKETQIVNLQLRQDLLYIYNGEKIVAFSLKQTKK
;
A
#
# COMPACT_ATOMS: atom_id res chain seq x y z
N MET A 1 12.46 -4.62 4.29
CA MET A 1 11.96 -5.37 3.11
C MET A 1 11.12 -6.53 3.60
N TYR A 2 10.10 -6.93 2.84
CA TYR A 2 9.22 -8.06 3.18
C TYR A 2 9.36 -9.17 2.14
N TYR A 3 9.53 -10.41 2.60
CA TYR A 3 9.62 -11.60 1.77
C TYR A 3 8.43 -12.51 2.05
N ASN A 4 7.40 -12.41 1.20
CA ASN A 4 6.13 -13.11 1.41
C ASN A 4 6.30 -14.63 1.49
N ALA A 5 7.05 -15.24 0.56
CA ALA A 5 7.28 -16.69 0.55
C ALA A 5 7.92 -17.26 1.83
N PHE A 6 8.57 -16.41 2.64
CA PHE A 6 9.19 -16.79 3.91
C PHE A 6 8.48 -16.19 5.13
N ASN A 7 7.38 -15.46 4.93
CA ASN A 7 6.65 -14.75 5.97
C ASN A 7 7.62 -13.96 6.89
N THR A 8 8.55 -13.22 6.27
CA THR A 8 9.70 -12.62 6.97
C THR A 8 9.93 -11.17 6.56
N VAL A 9 10.19 -10.31 7.55
CA VAL A 9 10.73 -8.96 7.37
C VAL A 9 12.21 -8.92 7.72
N VAL A 10 12.98 -8.26 6.86
CA VAL A 10 14.38 -7.91 7.12
C VAL A 10 14.53 -6.39 7.12
N PHE A 11 15.05 -5.86 8.22
CA PHE A 11 15.44 -4.46 8.36
C PHE A 11 16.89 -4.31 7.93
N LEU A 12 17.17 -3.24 7.19
CA LEU A 12 18.50 -2.93 6.68
C LEU A 12 18.95 -1.54 7.18
N ASP A 13 20.26 -1.36 7.36
CA ASP A 13 20.86 -0.03 7.51
C ASP A 13 20.95 0.69 6.13
N ASN A 14 21.49 1.91 6.13
CA ASN A 14 21.69 2.70 4.92
C ASN A 14 22.79 2.14 3.98
N LYS A 15 23.57 1.16 4.42
CA LYS A 15 24.56 0.42 3.63
C LYS A 15 24.04 -0.95 3.18
N LEU A 16 22.75 -1.22 3.40
CA LEU A 16 22.07 -2.48 3.08
C LEU A 16 22.53 -3.69 3.91
N ASN A 17 23.17 -3.46 5.07
CA ASN A 17 23.44 -4.54 6.01
C ASN A 17 22.19 -4.89 6.81
N GLU A 18 21.97 -6.18 7.05
CA GLU A 18 20.89 -6.64 7.92
C GLU A 18 21.11 -6.19 9.37
N ILE A 19 20.13 -5.46 9.91
CA ILE A 19 20.14 -5.00 11.30
C ILE A 19 19.17 -5.78 12.18
N LYS A 20 18.10 -6.33 11.61
CA LYS A 20 17.10 -7.11 12.32
C LYS A 20 16.30 -7.97 11.35
N ARG A 21 15.89 -9.14 11.81
CA ARG A 21 14.99 -10.05 11.11
C ARG A 21 13.83 -10.43 12.01
N ILE A 22 12.66 -10.51 11.41
CA ILE A 22 11.44 -11.00 12.05
C ILE A 22 10.84 -12.03 11.11
N ASN A 23 10.82 -13.28 11.54
CA ASN A 23 10.07 -14.34 10.90
C ASN A 23 8.77 -14.51 11.67
N PHE A 24 7.62 -14.23 11.03
CA PHE A 24 6.33 -14.30 11.71
C PHE A 24 5.91 -15.74 12.03
N ASN A 25 6.57 -16.74 11.40
CA ASN A 25 6.43 -18.16 11.74
C ASN A 25 6.95 -18.50 13.14
N ASP A 26 7.88 -17.72 13.67
CA ASP A 26 8.56 -17.99 14.95
C ASP A 26 7.91 -17.24 16.14
N LEU A 27 6.80 -16.52 15.91
CA LEU A 27 6.08 -15.82 16.97
C LEU A 27 5.25 -16.81 17.82
N PRO A 28 5.10 -16.58 19.14
CA PRO A 28 4.27 -17.41 20.00
C PRO A 28 2.82 -17.54 19.50
N ASP A 29 2.26 -16.40 19.09
CA ASP A 29 1.03 -16.35 18.30
C ASP A 29 1.43 -16.16 16.83
N PHE A 30 1.45 -17.25 16.08
CA PHE A 30 1.75 -17.23 14.65
C PHE A 30 0.87 -16.20 13.91
N ILE A 31 1.47 -15.48 12.95
CA ILE A 31 0.76 -14.55 12.06
C ILE A 31 1.08 -14.92 10.62
N ASN A 32 0.06 -15.31 9.86
CA ASN A 32 0.19 -15.51 8.43
C ASN A 32 0.02 -14.17 7.70
N THR A 33 1.12 -13.59 7.19
CA THR A 33 1.08 -12.24 6.61
C THR A 33 0.99 -12.27 5.09
N GLY A 34 -0.01 -11.60 4.53
CA GLY A 34 -0.17 -11.42 3.07
C GLY A 34 0.64 -10.23 2.56
N ALA A 35 0.71 -9.18 3.39
CA ALA A 35 1.51 -8.00 3.11
C ALA A 35 2.04 -7.39 4.40
N VAL A 36 3.23 -6.80 4.32
CA VAL A 36 3.84 -6.06 5.42
C VAL A 36 4.39 -4.73 4.92
N ARG A 37 4.14 -3.67 5.70
CA ARG A 37 4.67 -2.32 5.45
C ARG A 37 5.22 -1.71 6.74
N ASN A 38 6.19 -0.81 6.59
CA ASN A 38 6.75 -0.10 7.74
C ASN A 38 5.74 0.95 8.24
N ALA A 39 5.45 0.95 9.54
CA ALA A 39 4.56 1.93 10.18
C ALA A 39 5.32 2.95 11.07
N GLY A 40 6.65 2.91 11.07
CA GLY A 40 7.49 3.75 11.93
C GLY A 40 7.42 3.33 13.41
N ASN A 41 8.24 3.95 14.27
CA ASN A 41 8.15 3.82 15.73
C ASN A 41 8.09 2.37 16.27
N ASN A 42 8.88 1.48 15.67
CA ASN A 42 8.89 0.04 15.96
C ASN A 42 7.60 -0.72 15.63
N ASN A 43 6.77 -0.16 14.74
CA ASN A 43 5.53 -0.75 14.28
C ASN A 43 5.63 -1.19 12.82
N LEU A 44 4.87 -2.23 12.49
CA LEU A 44 4.61 -2.72 11.15
C LEU A 44 3.10 -2.76 10.92
N TRP A 45 2.67 -2.43 9.71
CA TRP A 45 1.36 -2.81 9.22
C TRP A 45 1.44 -4.23 8.69
N LEU A 46 0.57 -5.10 9.17
CA LEU A 46 0.42 -6.48 8.70
C LEU A 46 -0.98 -6.65 8.11
N VAL A 47 -1.08 -7.37 7.00
CA VAL A 47 -2.33 -7.95 6.53
C VAL A 47 -2.33 -9.41 6.93
N ASN A 48 -3.18 -9.79 7.89
CA ASN A 48 -3.33 -11.17 8.32
C ASN A 48 -4.27 -11.90 7.35
N THR A 49 -3.74 -12.92 6.66
CA THR A 49 -4.50 -13.67 5.65
C THR A 49 -5.52 -14.62 6.25
N ASP A 50 -5.29 -15.11 7.46
CA ASP A 50 -6.17 -16.08 8.12
C ASP A 50 -7.46 -15.39 8.60
N THR A 51 -7.33 -14.15 9.08
CA THR A 51 -8.47 -13.37 9.60
C THR A 51 -8.97 -12.28 8.64
N GLN A 52 -8.26 -12.02 7.55
CA GLN A 52 -8.50 -10.90 6.62
C GLN A 52 -8.54 -9.55 7.34
N GLN A 53 -7.62 -9.33 8.29
CA GLN A 53 -7.54 -8.11 9.09
C GLN A 53 -6.25 -7.34 8.82
N VAL A 54 -6.33 -6.02 9.00
CA VAL A 54 -5.16 -5.14 9.10
C VAL A 54 -4.77 -5.03 10.56
N GLU A 55 -3.52 -5.31 10.87
CA GLU A 55 -2.95 -5.24 12.21
C GLU A 55 -1.83 -4.20 12.27
N LEU A 56 -1.87 -3.32 13.27
CA LEU A 56 -0.74 -2.50 13.64
C LEU A 56 0.07 -3.24 14.70
N TYR A 57 1.22 -3.79 14.32
CA TYR A 57 2.01 -4.69 15.15
C TYR A 57 3.31 -4.04 15.62
N ASN A 58 3.53 -3.99 16.93
CA ASN A 58 4.79 -3.52 17.51
C ASN A 58 5.77 -4.67 17.69
N TYR A 59 6.87 -4.65 16.93
CA TYR A 59 7.81 -5.78 16.91
C TYR A 59 8.81 -5.82 18.07
N ASN A 60 8.89 -4.76 18.88
CA ASN A 60 9.74 -4.79 20.08
C ASN A 60 9.00 -5.41 21.26
N THR A 61 7.72 -5.07 21.41
CA THR A 61 6.85 -5.61 22.46
C THR A 61 6.12 -6.88 22.05
N GLN A 62 6.15 -7.24 20.76
CA GLN A 62 5.41 -8.35 20.15
C GLN A 62 3.90 -8.26 20.37
N LYS A 63 3.34 -7.04 20.28
CA LYS A 63 1.92 -6.77 20.52
C LYS A 63 1.21 -6.26 19.28
N ARG A 64 -0.01 -6.73 19.06
CA ARG A 64 -0.98 -6.12 18.15
C ARG A 64 -1.57 -4.90 18.86
N LEU A 65 -1.19 -3.70 18.44
CA LEU A 65 -1.66 -2.44 19.01
C LEU A 65 -3.09 -2.12 18.59
N GLN A 66 -3.43 -2.43 17.34
CA GLN A 66 -4.76 -2.23 16.77
C GLN A 66 -5.03 -3.33 15.75
N ILE A 67 -6.29 -3.77 15.68
CA ILE A 67 -6.75 -4.78 14.72
C ILE A 67 -8.03 -4.22 14.08
N SER A 68 -8.12 -4.27 12.75
CA SER A 68 -9.33 -3.85 12.04
C SER A 68 -10.46 -4.86 12.19
N GLN A 69 -11.69 -4.46 11.84
CA GLN A 69 -12.71 -5.45 11.49
C GLN A 69 -12.24 -6.27 10.28
N PRO A 70 -12.62 -7.56 10.18
CA PRO A 70 -12.35 -8.36 8.99
C PRO A 70 -12.85 -7.67 7.73
N ILE A 71 -12.02 -7.67 6.70
CA ILE A 71 -12.37 -7.16 5.38
C ILE A 71 -12.98 -8.33 4.61
N THR A 72 -14.22 -8.15 4.14
CA THR A 72 -15.00 -9.21 3.50
C THR A 72 -14.60 -9.45 2.05
N ASP A 73 -14.14 -8.40 1.38
CA ASP A 73 -13.63 -8.49 0.00
C ASP A 73 -12.15 -8.87 0.02
N GLU A 74 -11.70 -9.55 -1.03
CA GLU A 74 -10.29 -9.88 -1.20
C GLU A 74 -9.41 -8.63 -1.19
N ILE A 75 -8.34 -8.66 -0.40
CA ILE A 75 -7.32 -7.61 -0.36
C ILE A 75 -6.35 -7.87 -1.51
N ILE A 76 -6.38 -6.98 -2.50
CA ILE A 76 -5.64 -7.11 -3.76
C ILE A 76 -4.23 -6.54 -3.63
N ASP A 77 -4.11 -5.35 -3.04
CA ASP A 77 -2.83 -4.66 -2.92
C ASP A 77 -2.82 -3.69 -1.75
N VAL A 78 -1.63 -3.24 -1.33
CA VAL A 78 -1.46 -2.28 -0.24
C VAL A 78 -0.38 -1.25 -0.54
N ALA A 79 -0.65 0.00 -0.14
CA ALA A 79 0.30 1.11 -0.19
C ALA A 79 0.49 1.71 1.21
N SER A 80 1.61 2.38 1.45
CA SER A 80 1.90 3.00 2.75
C SER A 80 2.92 4.13 2.67
N ASN A 81 2.76 5.13 3.52
CA ASN A 81 3.83 6.07 3.87
C ASN A 81 4.00 6.12 5.40
N PHE A 82 4.71 7.13 5.90
CA PHE A 82 4.93 7.32 7.33
C PHE A 82 3.66 7.71 8.12
N ASN A 83 2.60 8.15 7.44
CA ASN A 83 1.39 8.69 8.06
C ASN A 83 0.15 7.79 7.85
N TYR A 84 0.12 7.03 6.76
CA TYR A 84 -1.06 6.31 6.31
C TYR A 84 -0.74 4.93 5.76
N PHE A 85 -1.70 4.03 5.93
CA PHE A 85 -1.75 2.73 5.29
C PHE A 85 -3.02 2.60 4.46
N PHE A 86 -2.87 2.06 3.26
CA PHE A 86 -3.94 1.91 2.30
C PHE A 86 -4.06 0.46 1.92
N ILE A 87 -5.29 -0.04 1.92
CA ILE A 87 -5.63 -1.33 1.32
C ILE A 87 -6.49 -1.09 0.09
N LEU A 88 -6.30 -1.89 -0.94
CA LEU A 88 -7.15 -1.96 -2.11
C LEU A 88 -7.87 -3.30 -2.12
N THR A 89 -9.18 -3.26 -2.33
CA THR A 89 -9.98 -4.41 -2.75
C THR A 89 -10.48 -4.18 -4.18
N ASN A 90 -11.24 -5.12 -4.73
CA ASN A 90 -11.89 -4.91 -6.03
C ASN A 90 -12.94 -3.79 -6.05
N LYS A 91 -13.40 -3.31 -4.88
CA LYS A 91 -14.51 -2.35 -4.74
C LYS A 91 -14.15 -1.05 -4.03
N GLU A 92 -13.06 -1.04 -3.26
CA GLU A 92 -12.72 0.14 -2.47
C GLU A 92 -11.25 0.23 -2.10
N VAL A 93 -10.82 1.46 -1.83
CA VAL A 93 -9.59 1.76 -1.10
C VAL A 93 -9.96 2.18 0.31
N ARG A 94 -9.40 1.54 1.34
CA ARG A 94 -9.53 2.01 2.72
C ARG A 94 -8.24 2.66 3.19
N GLN A 95 -8.36 3.81 3.86
CA GLN A 95 -7.24 4.56 4.42
C GLN A 95 -7.23 4.46 5.95
N TYR A 96 -6.09 4.10 6.53
CA TYR A 96 -5.86 4.04 7.97
C TYR A 96 -4.83 5.08 8.40
N ASN A 97 -5.03 5.68 9.58
CA ASN A 97 -4.06 6.59 10.20
C ASN A 97 -2.94 5.81 10.93
N ILE A 98 -1.92 6.54 11.40
CA ILE A 98 -0.78 5.98 12.17
C ILE A 98 -1.16 5.19 13.43
N TYR A 99 -2.39 5.34 13.94
CA TYR A 99 -2.87 4.67 15.14
C TYR A 99 -3.72 3.42 14.84
N GLY A 100 -3.89 3.02 13.58
CA GLY A 100 -4.75 1.88 13.23
C GLY A 100 -6.22 2.24 13.03
N GLY A 101 -6.59 3.51 13.15
CA GLY A 101 -7.96 3.98 12.94
C GLY A 101 -8.29 4.14 11.46
N LEU A 102 -9.44 3.60 11.03
CA LEU A 102 -9.99 3.83 9.69
C LEU A 102 -10.37 5.30 9.54
N LEU A 103 -9.82 5.98 8.54
CA LEU A 103 -10.09 7.39 8.23
C LEU A 103 -11.13 7.54 7.13
N ASP A 104 -10.98 6.79 6.04
CA ASP A 104 -11.79 6.99 4.85
C ASP A 104 -11.91 5.69 4.03
N VAL A 105 -12.96 5.63 3.21
CA VAL A 105 -13.27 4.53 2.29
C VAL A 105 -13.69 5.10 0.95
N PHE A 106 -12.85 4.93 -0.06
CA PHE A 106 -13.10 5.39 -1.41
C PHE A 106 -13.63 4.25 -2.26
N LYS A 107 -14.85 4.39 -2.79
CA LYS A 107 -15.42 3.39 -3.71
C LYS A 107 -14.71 3.47 -5.07
N ILE A 108 -14.34 2.32 -5.59
CA ILE A 108 -13.76 2.12 -6.93
C ILE A 108 -14.43 0.91 -7.59
N SER A 109 -14.16 0.70 -8.88
CA SER A 109 -14.61 -0.50 -9.60
C SER A 109 -13.40 -1.21 -10.18
N GLU A 110 -13.27 -2.50 -9.86
CA GLU A 110 -12.26 -3.40 -10.42
C GLU A 110 -10.82 -2.93 -10.16
N GLY A 111 -10.49 -2.65 -8.90
CA GLY A 111 -9.13 -2.30 -8.52
C GLY A 111 -8.14 -3.46 -8.76
N ILE A 112 -6.97 -3.16 -9.31
CA ILE A 112 -5.90 -4.14 -9.59
C ILE A 112 -4.61 -3.82 -8.83
N ALA A 113 -4.27 -2.54 -8.68
CA ALA A 113 -3.07 -2.12 -7.97
C ALA A 113 -3.27 -0.73 -7.36
N VAL A 114 -2.57 -0.46 -6.25
CA VAL A 114 -2.54 0.86 -5.62
C VAL A 114 -1.11 1.28 -5.34
N VAL A 115 -0.76 2.49 -5.77
CA VAL A 115 0.49 3.12 -5.37
C VAL A 115 0.22 4.47 -4.73
N GLN A 116 1.13 4.90 -3.86
CA GLN A 116 1.07 6.23 -3.31
C GLN A 116 2.46 6.87 -3.24
N ASP A 117 2.46 8.19 -3.36
CA ASP A 117 3.60 9.04 -3.06
C ASP A 117 3.08 10.37 -2.50
N ASN A 118 3.66 10.84 -1.40
CA ASN A 118 3.27 12.09 -0.74
C ASN A 118 1.74 12.29 -0.57
N GLU A 119 1.03 11.22 -0.18
CA GLU A 119 -0.44 11.18 -0.01
C GLU A 119 -1.27 11.29 -1.30
N ASN A 120 -0.63 11.44 -2.46
CA ASN A 120 -1.28 11.19 -3.74
C ASN A 120 -1.44 9.68 -3.91
N LEU A 121 -2.63 9.23 -4.26
CA LEU A 121 -2.97 7.84 -4.54
C LEU A 121 -3.24 7.67 -6.03
N LEU A 122 -2.74 6.57 -6.59
CA LEU A 122 -3.11 6.11 -7.91
C LEU A 122 -3.64 4.69 -7.79
N VAL A 123 -4.83 4.44 -8.32
CA VAL A 123 -5.44 3.12 -8.43
C VAL A 123 -5.49 2.73 -9.89
N MET A 124 -5.02 1.54 -10.20
CA MET A 124 -5.16 0.95 -11.54
C MET A 124 -6.40 0.07 -11.60
N THR A 125 -7.17 0.22 -12.67
CA THR A 125 -8.29 -0.66 -13.04
C THR A 125 -8.03 -1.23 -14.45
N PRO A 126 -8.82 -2.21 -14.94
CA PRO A 126 -8.68 -2.70 -16.31
C PRO A 126 -8.84 -1.62 -17.37
N SER A 127 -9.60 -0.56 -17.07
CA SER A 127 -10.03 0.45 -18.05
C SER A 127 -9.31 1.78 -17.91
N GLN A 128 -8.79 2.13 -16.73
CA GLN A 128 -8.25 3.45 -16.46
C GLN A 128 -7.31 3.49 -15.25
N LEU A 129 -6.59 4.60 -15.14
CA LEU A 129 -5.90 5.00 -13.92
C LEU A 129 -6.74 6.05 -13.19
N LEU A 130 -7.00 5.83 -11.91
CA LEU A 130 -7.73 6.75 -11.04
C LEU A 130 -6.73 7.44 -10.12
N LEU A 131 -6.62 8.76 -10.24
CA LEU A 131 -5.74 9.60 -9.42
C LEU A 131 -6.54 10.30 -8.32
N LYS A 132 -6.10 10.22 -7.08
CA LYS A 132 -6.54 11.09 -6.00
C LYS A 132 -5.34 11.88 -5.50
N LEU A 133 -5.32 13.17 -5.81
CA LEU A 133 -4.36 14.09 -5.22
C LEU A 133 -4.71 14.34 -3.74
N LYS A 134 -3.70 14.65 -2.92
CA LYS A 134 -3.86 14.95 -1.50
C LYS A 134 -4.99 15.97 -1.21
N GLU A 135 -5.03 17.04 -2.00
CA GLU A 135 -5.99 18.14 -1.88
C GLU A 135 -7.43 17.75 -2.33
N ASN A 136 -7.57 16.64 -3.05
CA ASN A 136 -8.85 16.22 -3.61
C ASN A 136 -9.56 15.22 -2.71
N SER A 137 -10.88 15.38 -2.57
CA SER A 137 -11.72 14.43 -1.82
C SER A 137 -11.95 13.13 -2.58
N ASN A 138 -11.99 13.18 -3.92
CA ASN A 138 -12.36 12.05 -4.77
C ASN A 138 -11.27 11.71 -5.80
N PHE A 139 -11.31 10.47 -6.27
CA PHE A 139 -10.54 10.03 -7.43
C PHE A 139 -11.05 10.69 -8.72
N VAL A 140 -10.11 11.02 -9.60
CA VAL A 140 -10.36 11.50 -10.96
C VAL A 140 -9.69 10.57 -11.96
N PRO A 141 -10.33 10.22 -13.09
CA PRO A 141 -9.68 9.51 -14.17
C PRO A 141 -8.48 10.28 -14.72
N LEU A 142 -7.37 9.58 -14.94
CA LEU A 142 -6.20 10.12 -15.62
C LEU A 142 -6.25 9.68 -17.08
N GLU A 143 -6.30 10.65 -17.99
CA GLU A 143 -6.20 10.38 -19.42
C GLU A 143 -4.74 10.13 -19.80
N PHE A 144 -4.45 8.96 -20.37
CA PHE A 144 -3.14 8.62 -20.93
C PHE A 144 -3.30 7.84 -22.23
N LYS A 145 -2.32 7.95 -23.12
CA LYS A 145 -2.36 7.36 -24.48
C LYS A 145 -1.76 5.96 -24.58
N GLU A 146 -1.22 5.42 -23.49
CA GLU A 146 -0.59 4.09 -23.51
C GLU A 146 -1.66 3.00 -23.45
N THR A 147 -1.54 1.99 -24.31
CA THR A 147 -2.52 0.89 -24.43
C THR A 147 -2.28 -0.25 -23.43
N GLN A 148 -1.09 -0.29 -22.82
CA GLN A 148 -0.71 -1.33 -21.87
C GLN A 148 0.11 -0.74 -20.72
N ILE A 149 -0.20 -1.18 -19.50
CA ILE A 149 0.56 -0.88 -18.29
C ILE A 149 1.08 -2.20 -17.74
N VAL A 150 2.39 -2.42 -17.81
CA VAL A 150 3.05 -3.58 -17.19
C VAL A 150 3.45 -3.28 -15.76
N ASN A 151 3.97 -2.07 -15.53
CA ASN A 151 4.32 -1.61 -14.20
C ASN A 151 4.16 -0.09 -14.11
N LEU A 152 3.98 0.40 -12.90
CA LEU A 152 3.81 1.82 -12.62
C LEU A 152 4.52 2.21 -11.32
N GLN A 153 5.02 3.44 -11.27
CA GLN A 153 5.62 4.00 -10.08
C GLN A 153 5.23 5.46 -9.94
N LEU A 154 4.90 5.86 -8.71
CA LEU A 154 4.70 7.26 -8.36
C LEU A 154 5.86 7.77 -7.53
N ARG A 155 6.46 8.90 -7.94
CA ARG A 155 7.56 9.53 -7.20
C ARG A 155 7.68 11.01 -7.54
N GLN A 156 7.72 11.87 -6.53
CA GLN A 156 7.91 13.31 -6.66
C GLN A 156 6.96 13.94 -7.68
N ASP A 157 5.67 13.59 -7.59
CA ASP A 157 4.61 14.04 -8.50
C ASP A 157 4.83 13.65 -9.98
N LEU A 158 5.69 12.67 -10.24
CA LEU A 158 5.85 12.02 -11.53
C LEU A 158 5.25 10.62 -11.47
N LEU A 159 4.44 10.30 -12.46
CA LEU A 159 3.96 8.96 -12.75
C LEU A 159 4.83 8.36 -13.85
N TYR A 160 5.54 7.29 -13.51
CA TYR A 160 6.29 6.48 -14.46
C TYR A 160 5.46 5.26 -14.83
N ILE A 161 5.26 5.05 -16.13
CA ILE A 161 4.57 3.87 -16.68
C ILE A 161 5.57 3.11 -17.53
N TYR A 162 5.76 1.83 -17.22
CA TYR A 162 6.46 0.89 -18.09
C TYR A 162 5.43 0.08 -18.88
N ASN A 163 5.48 0.17 -20.20
CA ASN A 163 4.52 -0.49 -21.10
C ASN A 163 5.04 -1.82 -21.68
N GLY A 164 6.20 -2.31 -21.22
CA GLY A 164 6.89 -3.49 -21.77
C GLY A 164 8.03 -3.15 -22.73
N GLU A 165 8.01 -1.97 -23.35
CA GLU A 165 9.06 -1.53 -24.29
C GLU A 165 9.84 -0.33 -23.75
N LYS A 166 9.12 0.67 -23.20
CA LYS A 166 9.68 1.94 -22.75
C LYS A 166 9.06 2.37 -21.43
N ILE A 167 9.75 3.29 -20.76
CA ILE A 167 9.22 4.03 -19.60
C ILE A 167 8.79 5.41 -20.08
N VAL A 168 7.55 5.79 -19.78
CA VAL A 168 7.01 7.13 -20.04
C VAL A 168 6.74 7.81 -18.70
N ALA A 169 7.14 9.08 -18.59
CA ALA A 169 6.93 9.87 -17.39
C ALA A 169 5.86 10.94 -17.64
N PHE A 170 4.88 11.03 -16.75
CA PHE A 170 3.80 12.02 -16.74
C PHE A 170 3.93 12.90 -15.50
N SER A 171 3.76 14.21 -15.65
CA SER A 171 3.70 15.11 -14.50
C SER A 171 2.27 15.22 -14.00
N LEU A 172 2.07 15.03 -12.69
CA LEU A 172 0.76 15.13 -12.04
C LEU A 172 0.33 16.58 -11.74
N LYS A 173 0.98 17.59 -12.33
CA LYS A 173 0.71 19.00 -12.06
C LYS A 173 -0.77 19.34 -12.28
N GLN A 174 -1.33 20.06 -11.32
CA GLN A 174 -2.63 20.72 -11.48
C GLN A 174 -2.57 21.67 -12.67
N THR A 175 -3.43 21.46 -13.67
CA THR A 175 -3.84 22.55 -14.53
C THR A 175 -4.59 23.52 -13.62
N LYS A 176 -3.91 24.57 -13.12
CA LYS A 176 -4.59 25.68 -12.48
C LYS A 176 -5.62 26.20 -13.49
N LYS A 177 -6.91 25.99 -13.21
CA LYS A 177 -7.98 26.74 -13.86
C LYS A 177 -8.07 28.11 -13.22
#